data_AF-A0A949VXF9-F1
#
_entry.id   AF-A0A949VXF9-F1
#
_cell.length_a   1.000
_cell.length_b   1.000
_cell.length_c   1.000
_cell.angle_alpha   90.00
_cell.angle_beta   90.00
_cell.angle_gamma   90.00
#
_symmetry.space_group_name_H-M   'P 1'
#
loop_
_entity.id
_entity.type
_entity.pdbx_description
1 polymer ?
#
loop_
_entity_poly.entity_id
_entity_poly.type
_entity_poly.pdbx_seq_one_letter_code
_entity_poly.pdbx_strand_id
1 'polypeptide(L)' 'MKVYNYRILLRKEPEGGFTVTVPLLQGCVSFGETIDDAIKNAGEAIELFIETLKQYGEEIPDEKDILEYNLTINSNA' A
#
# COMPACT_ATOMS: atom_id res chain seq x y z
N MET A 1 5.89 -15.12 -15.76
CA MET A 1 5.02 -14.25 -14.93
C MET A 1 5.93 -13.51 -13.96
N LYS A 2 5.93 -12.18 -13.96
CA LYS A 2 6.73 -11.41 -12.99
C LYS A 2 5.89 -11.27 -11.72
N VAL A 3 6.45 -11.62 -10.57
CA VAL A 3 5.79 -11.52 -9.27
C VAL A 3 6.20 -10.19 -8.66
N TYR A 4 5.22 -9.43 -8.18
CA TYR A 4 5.43 -8.20 -7.43
C TYR A 4 5.04 -8.43 -5.98
N ASN A 5 5.84 -7.88 -5.07
CA ASN A 5 5.57 -7.88 -3.65
C ASN A 5 5.61 -6.43 -3.20
N TYR A 6 4.60 -5.99 -2.47
CA TYR A 6 4.49 -4.64 -1.95
C TYR A 6 4.07 -4.70 -0.49
N ARG A 7 4.65 -3.80 0.31
CA ARG A 7 4.22 -3.61 1.68
C ARG A 7 2.97 -2.75 1.71
N ILE A 8 2.03 -3.14 2.57
CA ILE A 8 0.77 -2.42 2.78
C ILE A 8 0.66 -2.01 4.25
N LEU A 9 0.15 -0.81 4.49
CA LEU A 9 -0.10 -0.28 5.83
C LEU A 9 -1.60 -0.17 6.04
N LEU A 10 -2.12 -0.89 7.03
CA LEU A 10 -3.53 -0.84 7.41
C LEU A 10 -3.69 0.11 8.60
N ARG A 11 -4.41 1.21 8.40
CA ARG A 11 -4.83 2.10 9.47
C ARG A 11 -6.28 1.82 9.81
N LYS A 12 -6.57 1.52 11.07
CA LYS A 12 -7.94 1.39 11.57
C LYS A 12 -8.61 2.76 11.60
N GLU A 13 -9.83 2.85 11.06
CA GLU A 13 -10.60 4.09 11.05
C GLU A 13 -11.53 4.22 12.28
N PRO A 14 -11.82 5.44 12.75
CA PRO A 14 -12.71 5.69 13.91
C PRO A 14 -14.12 5.10 13.74
N GLU A 15 -14.68 5.17 12.54
CA GLU A 15 -15.99 4.66 12.16
C GLU A 15 -16.02 3.14 11.93
N GLY A 16 -14.86 2.48 11.95
CA GLY A 16 -14.70 1.06 11.64
C GLY A 16 -14.07 0.83 10.26
N GLY A 17 -13.58 -0.39 10.06
CA GLY A 17 -12.79 -0.74 8.87
C GLY A 17 -11.36 -0.25 8.89
N PHE A 18 -10.70 -0.37 7.75
CA PHE A 18 -9.29 -0.12 7.57
C PHE A 18 -9.02 0.61 6.25
N THR A 19 -8.35 1.76 6.33
CA THR A 19 -7.72 2.36 5.16
C THR A 19 -6.38 1.67 4.93
N VAL A 20 -6.13 1.27 3.69
CA VAL A 20 -4.85 0.69 3.27
C VAL A 20 -4.09 1.67 2.40
N THR A 21 -2.81 1.84 2.69
CA THR A 21 -1.88 2.57 1.82
C THR A 21 -0.71 1.68 1.43
N VAL A 22 -0.15 1.95 0.25
CA VAL A 22 1.03 1.25 -0.28
C VAL A 22 2.17 2.27 -0.38
N PRO A 23 3.11 2.33 0.57
CA PRO A 23 4.09 3.41 0.63
C PRO A 23 4.90 3.62 -0.66
N LEU A 24 5.23 2.53 -1.34
CA LEU A 24 6.00 2.55 -2.59
C LEU A 24 5.16 2.99 -3.81
N LEU A 25 3.85 2.76 -3.78
CA LEU A 25 2.92 3.18 -4.83
C LEU A 25 2.16 4.41 -4.34
N GLN A 26 2.81 5.57 -4.39
CA GLN A 26 2.24 6.82 -3.91
C GLN A 26 0.87 7.10 -4.55
N GLY A 27 -0.13 7.36 -3.71
CA GLY A 27 -1.51 7.58 -4.16
C GLY A 27 -2.33 6.30 -4.30
N CYS A 28 -1.74 5.11 -4.19
CA CYS A 28 -2.49 3.86 -4.08
C CYS A 28 -3.08 3.74 -2.67
N VAL A 29 -4.38 4.06 -2.56
CA VAL A 29 -5.15 4.03 -1.33
C VAL A 29 -6.41 3.21 -1.57
N SER A 30 -6.77 2.35 -0.63
CA SER A 30 -8.02 1.59 -0.64
C SER A 30 -8.60 1.50 0.76
N PHE A 31 -9.80 0.93 0.88
CA PHE A 31 -10.49 0.73 2.15
C PHE A 31 -11.18 -0.63 2.18
N GLY A 32 -11.30 -1.24 3.36
CA GLY A 32 -12.13 -2.43 3.58
C GLY A 32 -12.75 -2.46 4.98
N GLU A 33 -13.94 -3.05 5.09
CA GLU A 33 -14.68 -3.14 6.36
C GLU A 33 -14.00 -4.11 7.35
N THR A 34 -13.37 -5.16 6.83
CA THR A 34 -12.57 -6.13 7.59
C THR A 34 -11.12 -6.11 7.11
N ILE A 35 -10.22 -6.76 7.86
CA ILE A 35 -8.81 -6.92 7.46
C ILE A 35 -8.72 -7.66 6.12
N ASP A 36 -9.48 -8.74 5.97
CA ASP A 36 -9.48 -9.56 4.75
C ASP A 36 -9.99 -8.77 3.55
N ASP A 37 -11.07 -8.01 3.72
CA ASP A 37 -11.59 -7.12 2.66
C ASP A 37 -10.59 -6.03 2.31
N ALA A 38 -9.93 -5.43 3.31
CA ALA A 38 -8.94 -4.39 3.10
C ALA A 38 -7.73 -4.90 2.32
N ILE A 39 -7.24 -6.11 2.64
CA ILE A 39 -6.15 -6.77 1.90
C ILE A 39 -6.57 -7.08 0.47
N LYS A 40 -7.77 -7.61 0.28
CA LYS A 40 -8.32 -7.90 -1.05
C LYS A 40 -8.41 -6.64 -1.91
N ASN A 41 -9.02 -5.59 -1.37
CA ASN A 41 -9.21 -4.32 -2.08
C ASN A 41 -7.88 -3.64 -2.38
N ALA A 42 -6.89 -3.76 -1.48
CA ALA A 42 -5.53 -3.29 -1.74
C ALA A 42 -4.86 -4.04 -2.89
N GLY A 43 -5.06 -5.37 -2.99
CA GLY A 43 -4.59 -6.16 -4.13
C GLY A 43 -5.14 -5.66 -5.45
N GLU A 44 -6.45 -5.46 -5.54
CA GLU A 44 -7.12 -4.92 -6.74
C GLU A 44 -6.61 -3.52 -7.10
N ALA A 45 -6.41 -2.65 -6.10
CA ALA A 45 -5.87 -1.30 -6.30
C ALA A 45 -4.42 -1.31 -6.80
N ILE A 46 -3.58 -2.22 -6.29
CA ILE A 46 -2.20 -2.40 -6.74
C ILE A 46 -2.16 -2.92 -8.18
N GLU A 47 -3.00 -3.90 -8.53
CA GLU A 47 -3.08 -4.44 -9.88
C GLU A 47 -3.43 -3.35 -10.89
N LEU A 48 -4.46 -2.55 -10.60
CA LEU A 48 -4.86 -1.43 -11.45
C LEU A 48 -3.75 -0.37 -11.58
N PHE A 49 -3.03 -0.09 -10.48
CA PHE A 49 -1.90 0.84 -10.51
C PHE A 49 -0.80 0.36 -11.44
N ILE A 50 -0.43 -0.92 -11.36
CA ILE A 50 0.59 -1.54 -12.23
C ILE A 50 0.15 -1.52 -13.70
N GLU A 51 -1.12 -1.81 -13.98
CA GLU A 51 -1.67 -1.73 -15.33
C GLU A 51 -1.56 -0.32 -15.90
N THR A 52 -1.84 0.69 -15.08
CA THR A 52 -1.68 2.10 -15.44
C THR A 52 -0.23 2.42 -15.79
N LEU A 53 0.73 2.06 -14.93
CA LEU A 53 2.16 2.29 -15.22
C LEU A 53 2.59 1.63 -16.54
N LYS A 54 2.14 0.39 -16.80
CA LYS A 54 2.41 -0.30 -18.06
C LYS A 54 1.83 0.43 -19.27
N GLN A 55 0.62 0.98 -19.14
CA GLN A 55 -0.03 1.73 -20.22
C GLN A 55 0.76 2.99 -20.60
N TYR A 56 1.36 3.66 -19.62
CA TYR A 56 2.19 4.85 -19.83
C TYR A 56 3.66 4.53 -20.13
N GLY A 57 4.05 3.24 -20.12
CA GLY A 57 5.43 2.82 -20.33
C GLY A 57 6.37 3.21 -19.17
N GLU A 58 5.82 3.42 -17.98
CA GLU A 58 6.55 3.77 -16.78
C GLU A 58 7.16 2.54 -16.11
N GLU A 59 8.23 2.76 -15.36
CA GLU A 59 8.86 1.71 -14.57
C GLU A 59 7.95 1.31 -13.41
N ILE A 60 7.84 -0.01 -13.18
CA ILE A 60 7.07 -0.55 -12.06
C ILE A 60 8.00 -0.65 -10.85
N PRO A 61 7.76 0.12 -9.77
CA PRO A 61 8.62 0.10 -8.59
C PRO A 61 8.72 -1.29 -7.96
N ASP A 62 9.89 -1.63 -7.41
CA ASP A 62 10.11 -2.85 -6.64
C ASP A 62 10.72 -2.58 -5.26
N GLU A 63 10.58 -3.55 -4.35
CA GLU A 63 10.93 -3.40 -2.92
C GLU A 63 12.39 -3.77 -2.60
N LYS A 64 13.23 -4.12 -3.58
CA LYS A 64 14.50 -4.83 -3.33
C LYS A 64 15.51 -4.06 -2.48
N ASP A 65 15.51 -2.75 -2.59
CA ASP A 65 16.49 -1.87 -1.95
C ASP A 65 15.86 -0.96 -0.88
N ILE A 66 14.70 -1.35 -0.35
CA ILE A 66 13.98 -0.54 0.65
C ILE A 66 14.01 -1.22 2.02
N LEU A 67 14.40 -0.44 3.03
CA LEU A 67 14.38 -0.84 4.42
C LEU A 67 13.18 -0.23 5.15
N GLU A 68 12.58 -1.00 6.07
CA GLU A 68 11.51 -0.53 6.94
C GLU A 68 12.01 -0.44 8.39
N TYR A 69 11.82 0.72 9.00
CA TYR A 69 12.15 0.91 10.41
C TYR A 69 11.10 1.80 11.06
N ASN A 70 10.63 1.39 12.24
CA ASN A 70 9.87 2.26 13.13
C ASN A 70 10.85 3.08 13.97
N LEU A 71 10.68 4.40 13.96
CA LEU A 71 11.43 5.32 14.82
C LEU A 71 10.50 5.90 15.88
N THR A 72 10.77 5.60 17.14
CA THR A 72 10.03 6.17 18.27
C THR A 72 10.71 7.46 18.73
N ILE A 73 9.99 8.57 18.66
CA ILE A 73 10.46 9.90 19.11
C ILE A 73 9.57 10.36 20.25
N ASN A 74 10.17 10.82 21.34
CA ASN A 74 9.44 11.50 22.42
C ASN A 74 9.38 12.99 22.10
N SER A 75 8.17 13.55 21.96
CA SER A 75 7.96 14.99 21.88
C SER A 75 7.59 15.49 23.28
N ASN A 76 8.49 16.24 23.90
CA ASN A 76 8.15 17.00 25.10
C ASN A 76 7.50 18.29 24.62
N ALA A 77 6.17 18.37 24.74
CA ALA A 77 5.42 19.61 24.61
C ALA A 77 5.72 20.54 25.80
#